data_AF-A0A352ALG6-F1
#
_entry.id   AF-A0A352ALG6-F1
#
_cell.length_a   1.000
_cell.length_b   1.000
_cell.length_c   1.000
_cell.angle_alpha   90.00
_cell.angle_beta   90.00
_cell.angle_gamma   90.00
#
_symmetry.space_group_name_H-M   'P 1'
#
loop_
_entity.id
_entity.type
_entity.pdbx_description
1 polymer ?
#
loop_
_entity_poly.entity_id
_entity_poly.type
_entity_poly.pdbx_seq_one_letter_code
_entity_poly.pdbx_strand_id
1 'polypeptide(L)'
;MEQLPSTFAQTVARVKTFVLPEIDREAATKQLYYHTRAHISGVQHRANIIFQAIAPYWQASPADKATSDYLARMQLLLELCAVAHDMVQIFIPQTQPHTSRRREAGVSETLTVQKLLDYIQRLNQQLQEHGVDDSARFTDADLSLIQEAIAATICTYDPSEQAIYQPALYDSDRPLSTVAIILALADIGSLGMEGIAAYNREGSLLFLEENPDVIPILLNLEIGALASENFNLYENIRQRLLKRACFQVNFAKSRLHRYVREISALPGDATLILTRDVFQYLKPSTIQKIESTTPTDADTPLEKLVDFFKLNEYIANG
;
A
#
# COMPACT_ATOMS: atom_id res chain seq x y z
N MET A 1 -11.74 13.90 32.05
CA MET A 1 -10.95 12.66 31.92
C MET A 1 -11.47 11.92 30.72
N GLU A 2 -10.60 11.60 29.76
CA GLU A 2 -11.00 10.76 28.63
C GLU A 2 -11.24 9.34 29.15
N GLN A 3 -12.32 8.70 28.71
CA GLN A 3 -12.68 7.36 29.16
C GLN A 3 -11.67 6.33 28.61
N LEU A 4 -11.16 5.44 29.47
CA LEU A 4 -10.29 4.34 29.04
C LEU A 4 -11.12 3.29 28.27
N PRO A 5 -10.56 2.67 27.22
CA PRO A 5 -11.23 1.59 26.51
C PRO A 5 -11.46 0.40 27.44
N SER A 6 -12.63 -0.22 27.35
CA SER A 6 -13.02 -1.39 28.14
C SER A 6 -13.24 -2.65 27.29
N THR A 7 -13.01 -2.57 25.98
CA THR A 7 -13.12 -3.68 25.03
C THR A 7 -11.98 -3.61 24.02
N PHE A 8 -11.63 -4.74 23.41
CA PHE A 8 -10.56 -4.78 22.41
C PHE A 8 -10.85 -3.85 21.22
N ALA A 9 -12.09 -3.81 20.75
CA ALA A 9 -12.51 -2.92 19.68
C ALA A 9 -12.28 -1.44 20.01
N GLN A 10 -12.57 -1.02 21.25
CA GLN A 10 -12.30 0.35 21.71
C GLN A 10 -10.79 0.61 21.81
N THR A 11 -10.00 -0.36 22.24
CA THR A 11 -8.53 -0.24 22.27
C THR A 11 -7.97 -0.09 20.86
N VAL A 12 -8.42 -0.90 19.90
CA VAL A 12 -8.06 -0.76 18.48
C VAL A 12 -8.46 0.61 17.94
N ALA A 13 -9.69 1.06 18.22
CA ALA A 13 -10.14 2.40 17.82
C ALA A 13 -9.26 3.51 18.41
N ARG A 14 -8.84 3.38 19.67
CA ARG A 14 -7.91 4.32 20.31
C ARG A 14 -6.57 4.38 19.60
N VAL A 15 -6.00 3.23 19.21
CA VAL A 15 -4.76 3.17 18.44
C VAL A 15 -4.94 3.78 17.05
N LYS A 16 -6.05 3.53 16.36
CA LYS A 16 -6.36 4.17 15.06
C LYS A 16 -6.42 5.69 15.17
N THR A 17 -6.98 6.23 16.25
CA THR A 17 -7.00 7.69 16.52
C THR A 17 -5.60 8.27 16.71
N PHE A 18 -4.63 7.48 17.18
CA PHE A 18 -3.22 7.88 17.21
C PHE A 18 -2.56 7.83 15.83
N VAL A 19 -2.84 6.79 15.03
CA VAL A 19 -2.21 6.57 13.72
C VAL A 19 -2.62 7.63 12.70
N LEU A 20 -3.90 7.99 12.63
CA LEU A 20 -4.42 8.86 11.56
C LEU A 20 -3.77 10.25 11.52
N PRO A 21 -3.60 10.99 12.64
CA PRO A 21 -2.87 12.26 12.64
C PRO A 21 -1.39 12.11 12.28
N GLU A 22 -0.76 10.98 12.59
CA GLU A 22 0.64 10.74 12.21
C GLU A 22 0.79 10.63 10.69
N ILE A 23 -0.14 9.96 10.02
CA ILE A 23 -0.18 9.88 8.55
C ILE A 23 -0.37 11.28 7.95
N ASP A 24 -1.29 12.09 8.47
CA ASP A 24 -1.51 13.44 7.97
C ASP A 24 -0.25 14.31 8.13
N ARG A 25 0.41 14.20 9.29
CA ARG A 25 1.65 14.92 9.58
C ARG A 25 2.74 14.50 8.62
N GLU A 26 2.91 13.21 8.38
CA GLU A 26 3.91 12.66 7.45
C GLU A 26 3.63 13.11 6.01
N ALA A 27 2.38 13.01 5.57
CA ALA A 27 1.95 13.46 4.25
C ALA A 27 2.22 14.94 4.02
N ALA A 28 1.82 15.80 4.96
CA ALA A 28 2.05 17.23 4.87
C ALA A 28 3.56 17.59 4.92
N THR A 29 4.30 17.00 5.86
CA THR A 29 5.72 17.33 6.08
C THR A 29 6.58 16.87 4.90
N LYS A 30 6.25 15.74 4.27
CA LYS A 30 7.05 15.13 3.21
C LYS A 30 6.46 15.36 1.82
N GLN A 31 5.34 16.07 1.71
CA GLN A 31 4.60 16.31 0.46
C GLN A 31 4.27 14.98 -0.24
N LEU A 32 3.61 14.08 0.50
CA LEU A 32 3.18 12.78 -0.03
C LEU A 32 1.88 12.94 -0.81
N TYR A 33 1.86 12.40 -2.03
CA TYR A 33 0.67 12.41 -2.90
C TYR A 33 -0.03 11.06 -2.94
N TYR A 34 0.71 9.96 -2.73
CA TYR A 34 0.15 8.62 -2.74
C TYR A 34 -0.09 8.10 -1.33
N HIS A 35 0.96 7.97 -0.51
CA HIS A 35 0.88 7.38 0.84
C HIS A 35 0.22 8.38 1.81
N THR A 36 -1.12 8.47 1.72
CA THR A 36 -2.00 9.44 2.37
C THR A 36 -3.20 8.74 3.01
N ARG A 37 -4.09 9.49 3.69
CA ARG A 37 -5.38 8.97 4.17
C ARG A 37 -6.22 8.31 3.08
N ALA A 38 -6.14 8.79 1.84
CA ALA A 38 -6.89 8.21 0.73
C ALA A 38 -6.38 6.80 0.39
N HIS A 39 -5.06 6.61 0.35
CA HIS A 39 -4.44 5.31 0.12
C HIS A 39 -4.79 4.31 1.22
N ILE A 40 -4.57 4.65 2.50
CA ILE A 40 -4.87 3.71 3.59
C ILE A 40 -6.38 3.37 3.67
N SER A 41 -7.27 4.28 3.27
CA SER A 41 -8.71 3.99 3.17
C SER A 41 -9.00 3.00 2.04
N GLY A 42 -8.31 3.14 0.90
CA GLY A 42 -8.38 2.19 -0.21
C GLY A 42 -7.87 0.80 0.18
N VAL A 43 -6.71 0.72 0.83
CA VAL A 43 -6.16 -0.55 1.36
C VAL A 43 -7.11 -1.18 2.37
N GLN A 44 -7.65 -0.41 3.33
CA GLN A 44 -8.61 -0.92 4.30
C GLN A 44 -9.87 -1.47 3.62
N HIS A 45 -10.40 -0.77 2.62
CA HIS A 45 -11.56 -1.24 1.85
C HIS A 45 -11.27 -2.55 1.14
N ARG A 46 -10.13 -2.64 0.43
CA ARG A 46 -9.70 -3.86 -0.27
C ARG A 46 -9.49 -5.02 0.71
N ALA A 47 -8.80 -4.78 1.82
CA ALA A 47 -8.56 -5.77 2.87
C ALA A 47 -9.87 -6.33 3.42
N ASN A 48 -10.88 -5.48 3.64
CA ASN A 48 -12.20 -5.92 4.12
C ASN A 48 -12.92 -6.82 3.10
N ILE A 49 -12.87 -6.49 1.80
CA ILE A 49 -13.46 -7.34 0.75
C ILE A 49 -12.78 -8.70 0.70
N ILE A 50 -11.44 -8.71 0.71
CA ILE A 50 -10.64 -9.95 0.69
C ILE A 50 -10.94 -10.79 1.95
N PHE A 51 -11.00 -10.16 3.12
CA PHE A 51 -11.36 -10.82 4.38
C PHE A 51 -12.74 -11.48 4.30
N GLN A 52 -13.76 -10.77 3.78
CA GLN A 52 -15.11 -11.33 3.62
C GLN A 52 -15.15 -12.54 2.69
N ALA A 53 -14.31 -12.58 1.65
CA ALA A 53 -14.20 -13.73 0.77
C ALA A 53 -13.53 -14.94 1.44
N ILE A 54 -12.59 -14.70 2.35
CA ILE A 54 -11.82 -15.76 3.03
C ILE A 54 -12.52 -16.25 4.30
N ALA A 55 -13.16 -15.38 5.06
CA ALA A 55 -13.68 -15.65 6.40
C ALA A 55 -14.60 -16.90 6.50
N PRO A 56 -15.49 -17.18 5.53
CA PRO A 56 -16.32 -18.40 5.57
C PRO A 56 -15.51 -19.71 5.53
N TYR A 57 -14.29 -19.65 4.99
CA TYR A 57 -13.39 -20.80 4.80
C TYR A 57 -12.20 -20.78 5.76
N TRP A 58 -12.09 -19.73 6.57
CA TRP A 58 -11.05 -19.61 7.58
C TRP A 58 -11.39 -20.55 8.73
N GLN A 59 -10.92 -21.80 8.61
CA GLN A 59 -10.99 -22.76 9.70
C GLN A 59 -10.02 -22.30 10.78
N ALA A 60 -10.56 -21.74 11.88
CA ALA A 60 -9.77 -21.56 13.08
C ALA A 60 -9.28 -22.94 13.55
N SER A 61 -8.04 -23.02 14.04
CA SER A 61 -7.51 -24.30 14.52
C SER A 61 -8.41 -24.83 15.64
N PRO A 62 -8.51 -26.15 15.88
CA PRO A 62 -9.28 -26.69 17.00
C PRO A 62 -8.89 -26.13 18.39
N ALA A 63 -7.74 -25.44 18.49
CA ALA A 63 -7.29 -24.70 19.67
C ALA A 63 -7.99 -23.33 19.87
N ASP A 64 -8.63 -22.79 18.84
CA ASP A 64 -9.28 -21.47 18.83
C ASP A 64 -10.77 -21.64 19.18
N LYS A 65 -11.07 -21.58 20.48
CA LYS A 65 -12.46 -21.58 20.97
C LYS A 65 -13.23 -20.40 20.39
N ALA A 66 -14.43 -20.71 19.88
CA ALA A 66 -15.41 -19.81 19.26
C ALA A 66 -14.88 -19.02 18.05
N THR A 67 -14.99 -19.65 16.87
CA THR A 67 -14.66 -19.06 15.55
C THR A 67 -15.14 -17.61 15.37
N SER A 68 -16.28 -17.22 15.96
CA SER A 68 -16.81 -15.86 15.85
C SER A 68 -15.96 -14.79 16.57
N ASP A 69 -15.51 -15.05 17.81
CA ASP A 69 -14.74 -14.06 18.59
C ASP A 69 -13.31 -13.93 18.07
N TYR A 70 -12.73 -15.05 17.63
CA TYR A 70 -11.43 -15.06 16.97
C TYR A 70 -11.45 -14.28 15.66
N LEU A 71 -12.41 -14.55 14.76
CA LEU A 71 -12.49 -13.85 13.47
C LEU A 71 -12.76 -12.35 13.66
N ALA A 72 -13.60 -11.98 14.63
CA ALA A 72 -13.80 -10.58 14.98
C ALA A 72 -12.49 -9.90 15.44
N ARG A 73 -11.68 -10.59 16.25
CA ARG A 73 -10.35 -10.09 16.65
C ARG A 73 -9.41 -9.95 15.46
N MET A 74 -9.34 -10.95 14.59
CA MET A 74 -8.49 -10.91 13.39
C MET A 74 -8.90 -9.80 12.43
N GLN A 75 -10.19 -9.57 12.25
CA GLN A 75 -10.69 -8.45 11.45
C GLN A 75 -10.24 -7.11 12.02
N LEU A 76 -10.36 -6.92 13.34
CA LEU A 76 -9.91 -5.68 14.00
C LEU A 76 -8.39 -5.47 13.87
N LEU A 77 -7.59 -6.53 13.94
CA LEU A 77 -6.15 -6.45 13.70
C LEU A 77 -5.82 -6.12 12.25
N LEU A 78 -6.49 -6.76 11.29
CA LEU A 78 -6.34 -6.45 9.87
C LEU A 78 -6.68 -4.98 9.59
N GLU A 79 -7.78 -4.48 10.14
CA GLU A 79 -8.17 -3.08 9.98
C GLU A 79 -7.14 -2.12 10.59
N LEU A 80 -6.56 -2.45 11.73
CA LEU A 80 -5.49 -1.67 12.34
C LEU A 80 -4.24 -1.66 11.44
N CYS A 81 -3.81 -2.83 10.96
CA CYS A 81 -2.63 -2.94 10.10
C CYS A 81 -2.84 -2.20 8.77
N ALA A 82 -4.01 -2.32 8.15
CA ALA A 82 -4.35 -1.59 6.92
C ALA A 82 -4.28 -0.07 7.11
N VAL A 83 -4.74 0.44 8.26
CA VAL A 83 -4.66 1.87 8.57
C VAL A 83 -3.23 2.30 8.90
N ALA A 84 -2.40 1.43 9.46
CA ALA A 84 -1.08 1.80 9.99
C ALA A 84 0.11 1.49 9.08
N HIS A 85 0.00 0.57 8.11
CA HIS A 85 1.16 0.02 7.38
C HIS A 85 2.08 1.07 6.74
N ASP A 86 1.52 2.22 6.34
CA ASP A 86 2.25 3.34 5.73
C ASP A 86 2.43 4.56 6.65
N MET A 87 2.26 4.39 7.97
CA MET A 87 2.30 5.49 8.94
C MET A 87 3.60 6.29 8.90
N VAL A 88 4.73 5.70 8.52
CA VAL A 88 6.03 6.38 8.42
C VAL A 88 6.63 6.16 7.04
N GLN A 89 7.06 7.23 6.36
CA GLN A 89 7.70 7.14 5.04
C GLN A 89 9.13 7.70 5.07
N ILE A 90 10.16 6.86 4.94
CA ILE A 90 11.56 7.30 4.93
C ILE A 90 12.15 7.32 3.53
N PHE A 91 12.67 8.48 3.14
CA PHE A 91 13.41 8.66 1.88
C PHE A 91 14.91 8.79 2.15
N ILE A 92 15.71 8.25 1.24
CA ILE A 92 17.15 8.48 1.18
C ILE A 92 17.37 9.96 0.81
N PRO A 93 18.26 10.70 1.51
CA PRO A 93 18.57 12.08 1.18
C PRO A 93 19.01 12.23 -0.27
N GLN A 94 18.42 13.19 -0.98
CA GLN A 94 18.78 13.48 -2.37
C GLN A 94 20.06 14.32 -2.40
N THR A 95 21.04 13.85 -3.15
CA THR A 95 22.34 14.54 -3.32
C THR A 95 22.45 15.29 -4.64
N GLN A 96 21.50 15.08 -5.56
CA GLN A 96 21.48 15.71 -6.88
C GLN A 96 20.10 16.31 -7.17
N PRO A 97 20.05 17.50 -7.79
CA PRO A 97 18.79 18.11 -8.22
C PRO A 97 18.13 17.26 -9.32
N HIS A 98 16.81 17.38 -9.45
CA HIS A 98 16.03 16.74 -10.53
C HIS A 98 16.18 15.22 -10.62
N THR A 99 16.28 14.58 -9.45
CA THR A 99 16.25 13.13 -9.30
C THR A 99 14.97 12.72 -8.60
N SER A 100 14.50 11.50 -8.85
CA SER A 100 13.40 10.94 -8.07
C SER A 100 13.89 10.59 -6.67
N ARG A 101 13.04 10.81 -5.66
CA ARG A 101 13.24 10.28 -4.31
C ARG A 101 13.37 8.77 -4.36
N ARG A 102 14.16 8.23 -3.43
CA ARG A 102 14.35 6.78 -3.28
C ARG A 102 14.04 6.37 -1.85
N ARG A 103 13.58 5.14 -1.68
CA ARG A 103 13.37 4.48 -0.40
C ARG A 103 14.30 3.28 -0.30
N GLU A 104 14.73 2.98 0.92
CA GLU A 104 15.40 1.72 1.22
C GLU A 104 14.33 0.70 1.66
N ALA A 105 14.38 -0.51 1.10
CA ALA A 105 13.36 -1.52 1.34
C ALA A 105 13.29 -1.89 2.83
N GLY A 106 12.09 -1.89 3.40
CA GLY A 106 11.84 -2.31 4.78
C GLY A 106 12.10 -1.26 5.85
N VAL A 107 12.73 -0.12 5.54
CA VAL A 107 13.05 0.91 6.54
C VAL A 107 11.79 1.62 7.03
N SER A 108 10.90 2.00 6.12
CA SER A 108 9.63 2.66 6.44
C SER A 108 8.72 1.74 7.28
N GLU A 109 8.60 0.49 6.87
CA GLU A 109 7.78 -0.54 7.50
C GLU A 109 8.31 -0.89 8.90
N THR A 110 9.63 -1.05 9.05
CA THR A 110 10.26 -1.31 10.36
C THR A 110 10.00 -0.17 11.34
N LEU A 111 10.14 1.08 10.90
CA LEU A 111 9.89 2.25 11.76
C LEU A 111 8.41 2.45 12.07
N THR A 112 7.53 2.12 11.11
CA THR A 112 6.08 2.07 11.32
C THR A 112 5.74 1.07 12.42
N VAL A 113 6.24 -0.16 12.33
CA VAL A 113 6.04 -1.21 13.35
C VAL A 113 6.55 -0.72 14.71
N GLN A 114 7.80 -0.26 14.79
CA GLN A 114 8.39 0.20 16.05
C GLN A 114 7.51 1.27 16.72
N LYS A 115 7.14 2.32 15.98
CA LYS A 115 6.35 3.43 16.50
C LYS A 115 4.95 2.99 16.94
N LEU A 116 4.32 2.08 16.20
CA LEU A 116 3.00 1.55 16.51
C LEU A 116 3.06 0.68 17.79
N LEU A 117 4.00 -0.24 17.86
CA LEU A 117 4.16 -1.14 19.01
C LEU A 117 4.51 -0.37 20.29
N ASP A 118 5.37 0.66 20.21
CA ASP A 118 5.69 1.53 21.35
C ASP A 118 4.44 2.24 21.90
N TYR A 119 3.53 2.68 21.01
CA TYR A 119 2.26 3.27 21.43
C TYR A 119 1.34 2.22 22.08
N ILE A 120 1.18 1.06 21.44
CA ILE A 120 0.33 -0.03 21.94
C ILE A 120 0.80 -0.53 23.32
N GLN A 121 2.11 -0.70 23.51
CA GLN A 121 2.69 -1.15 24.79
C GLN A 121 2.41 -0.16 25.92
N ARG A 122 2.57 1.15 25.67
CA ARG A 122 2.22 2.19 26.65
C ARG A 122 0.72 2.19 26.96
N LEU A 123 -0.13 2.02 25.95
CA LEU A 123 -1.58 1.93 26.16
C LEU A 123 -1.93 0.68 26.99
N ASN A 124 -1.39 -0.48 26.65
CA ASN A 124 -1.58 -1.72 27.41
C ASN A 124 -1.15 -1.57 28.88
N GLN A 125 -0.02 -0.91 29.15
CA GLN A 125 0.45 -0.61 30.50
C GLN A 125 -0.56 0.29 31.24
N GLN A 126 -1.02 1.37 30.61
CA GLN A 126 -2.04 2.25 31.20
C GLN A 126 -3.33 1.49 31.55
N LEU A 127 -3.80 0.62 30.66
CA LEU A 127 -4.99 -0.20 30.90
C LEU A 127 -4.80 -1.16 32.08
N GLN A 128 -3.61 -1.76 32.18
CA GLN A 128 -3.26 -2.64 33.30
C GLN A 128 -3.26 -1.90 34.64
N GLU A 129 -2.62 -0.73 34.69
CA GLU A 129 -2.51 0.10 35.91
C GLU A 129 -3.89 0.55 36.42
N HIS A 130 -4.87 0.69 35.52
CA HIS A 130 -6.24 1.08 35.86
C HIS A 130 -7.19 -0.12 36.04
N GLY A 131 -6.66 -1.35 36.04
CA GLY A 131 -7.44 -2.57 36.30
C GLY A 131 -8.47 -2.91 35.21
N VAL A 132 -8.23 -2.47 33.96
CA VAL A 132 -9.06 -2.86 32.82
C VAL A 132 -8.84 -4.33 32.51
N ASP A 133 -9.92 -5.03 32.15
CA ASP A 133 -9.90 -6.46 31.80
C ASP A 133 -8.88 -6.79 30.70
N ASP A 134 -8.18 -7.91 30.88
CA ASP A 134 -7.11 -8.36 29.99
C ASP A 134 -7.56 -8.56 28.55
N SER A 135 -8.82 -8.95 28.33
CA SER A 135 -9.41 -9.15 27.00
C SER A 135 -9.49 -7.87 26.18
N ALA A 136 -9.46 -6.69 26.82
CA ALA A 136 -9.44 -5.40 26.15
C ALA A 136 -8.05 -5.01 25.60
N ARG A 137 -6.99 -5.69 26.04
CA ARG A 137 -5.60 -5.35 25.68
C ARG A 137 -5.11 -6.12 24.45
N PHE A 138 -4.04 -5.63 23.84
CA PHE A 138 -3.28 -6.42 22.88
C PHE A 138 -2.41 -7.44 23.62
N THR A 139 -2.33 -8.65 23.09
CA THR A 139 -1.46 -9.74 23.55
C THR A 139 -0.19 -9.76 22.72
N ASP A 140 0.84 -10.47 23.18
CA ASP A 140 2.09 -10.64 22.42
C ASP A 140 1.86 -11.29 21.05
N ALA A 141 0.86 -12.17 20.93
CA ALA A 141 0.46 -12.77 19.66
C ALA A 141 -0.10 -11.73 18.68
N ASP A 142 -0.88 -10.76 19.16
CA ASP A 142 -1.39 -9.68 18.33
C ASP A 142 -0.25 -8.76 17.86
N LEU A 143 0.69 -8.42 18.76
CA LEU A 143 1.84 -7.60 18.40
C LEU A 143 2.72 -8.29 17.34
N SER A 144 2.94 -9.59 17.49
CA SER A 144 3.69 -10.41 16.52
C SER A 144 2.98 -10.44 15.16
N LEU A 145 1.65 -10.58 15.15
CA LEU A 145 0.84 -10.57 13.93
C LEU A 145 0.86 -9.20 13.24
N ILE A 146 0.78 -8.11 14.00
CA ILE A 146 0.89 -6.74 13.45
C ILE A 146 2.25 -6.55 12.77
N GLN A 147 3.33 -6.97 13.43
CA GLN A 147 4.68 -6.89 12.88
C GLN A 147 4.81 -7.72 11.60
N GLU A 148 4.34 -8.96 11.59
CA GLU A 148 4.35 -9.83 10.42
C GLU A 148 3.56 -9.23 9.27
N ALA A 149 2.34 -8.75 9.53
CA ALA A 149 1.46 -8.22 8.50
C ALA A 149 2.04 -6.99 7.81
N ILE A 150 2.56 -6.03 8.58
CA ILE A 150 3.18 -4.83 8.02
C ILE A 150 4.51 -5.18 7.32
N ALA A 151 5.30 -6.12 7.85
CA ALA A 151 6.51 -6.58 7.17
C ALA A 151 6.22 -7.28 5.83
N ALA A 152 5.05 -7.92 5.69
CA ALA A 152 4.65 -8.58 4.45
C ALA A 152 4.37 -7.60 3.30
N THR A 153 4.15 -6.31 3.57
CA THR A 153 3.95 -5.28 2.52
C THR A 153 5.26 -4.78 1.91
N ILE A 154 6.41 -5.11 2.51
CA ILE A 154 7.72 -4.69 2.02
C ILE A 154 7.91 -5.17 0.58
N CYS A 155 8.15 -4.22 -0.33
CA CYS A 155 8.38 -4.52 -1.74
C CYS A 155 9.87 -4.68 -2.06
N THR A 156 10.19 -5.59 -2.97
CA THR A 156 11.51 -5.75 -3.60
C THR A 156 11.39 -5.61 -5.11
N TYR A 157 12.44 -5.12 -5.77
CA TYR A 157 12.48 -5.01 -7.23
C TYR A 157 13.02 -6.29 -7.86
N ASP A 158 12.26 -6.84 -8.82
CA ASP A 158 12.71 -7.93 -9.68
C ASP A 158 13.27 -7.35 -10.99
N PRO A 159 14.59 -7.45 -11.25
CA PRO A 159 15.18 -6.94 -12.48
C PRO A 159 14.76 -7.71 -13.73
N SER A 160 14.35 -8.99 -13.60
CA SER A 160 13.93 -9.81 -14.74
C SER A 160 12.56 -9.40 -15.26
N GLU A 161 11.65 -9.06 -14.37
CA GLU A 161 10.31 -8.56 -14.71
C GLU A 161 10.24 -7.04 -14.78
N GLN A 162 11.29 -6.35 -14.34
CA GLN A 162 11.36 -4.89 -14.23
C GLN A 162 10.18 -4.29 -13.44
N ALA A 163 9.82 -4.97 -12.35
CA ALA A 163 8.64 -4.70 -11.53
C ALA A 163 8.96 -4.91 -10.05
N ILE A 164 8.10 -4.40 -9.17
CA ILE A 164 8.17 -4.74 -7.74
C ILE A 164 7.27 -5.93 -7.42
N TYR A 165 7.60 -6.65 -6.35
CA TYR A 165 6.79 -7.71 -5.75
C TYR A 165 7.01 -7.74 -4.23
N GLN A 166 6.11 -8.37 -3.48
CA GLN A 166 6.23 -8.56 -2.04
C GLN A 166 6.81 -9.95 -1.74
N PRO A 167 8.13 -10.10 -1.49
CA PRO A 167 8.79 -11.41 -1.39
C PRO A 167 8.22 -12.33 -0.32
N ALA A 168 7.68 -11.79 0.76
CA ALA A 168 7.11 -12.59 1.86
C ALA A 168 5.97 -13.51 1.41
N LEU A 169 5.21 -13.15 0.36
CA LEU A 169 4.15 -13.99 -0.22
C LEU A 169 4.67 -15.26 -0.93
N TYR A 170 6.00 -15.41 -1.07
CA TYR A 170 6.63 -16.49 -1.83
C TYR A 170 7.62 -17.31 -1.00
N ASP A 171 7.83 -16.95 0.26
CA ASP A 171 8.74 -17.63 1.17
C ASP A 171 8.05 -18.87 1.77
N SER A 172 8.39 -20.05 1.25
CA SER A 172 7.85 -21.33 1.74
C SER A 172 8.36 -21.72 3.12
N ASP A 173 9.51 -21.17 3.54
CA ASP A 173 10.14 -21.53 4.82
C ASP A 173 9.52 -20.73 5.98
N ARG A 174 8.82 -19.63 5.66
CA ARG A 174 8.16 -18.74 6.62
C ARG A 174 6.73 -18.42 6.16
N PRO A 175 5.78 -19.36 6.34
CA PRO A 175 4.40 -19.14 5.92
C PRO A 175 3.79 -17.98 6.71
N LEU A 176 3.14 -17.07 5.98
CA LEU A 176 2.48 -15.90 6.54
C LEU A 176 1.14 -16.26 7.19
N SER A 177 0.76 -15.52 8.23
CA SER A 177 -0.63 -15.52 8.70
C SER A 177 -1.60 -15.02 7.62
N THR A 178 -2.85 -15.45 7.72
CA THR A 178 -3.93 -14.99 6.82
C THR A 178 -4.09 -13.47 6.85
N VAL A 179 -3.91 -12.82 8.02
CA VAL A 179 -3.96 -11.35 8.11
C VAL A 179 -2.86 -10.70 7.27
N ALA A 180 -1.63 -11.22 7.35
CA ALA A 180 -0.50 -10.73 6.57
C ALA A 180 -0.72 -10.92 5.06
N ILE A 181 -1.22 -12.08 4.63
CA ILE A 181 -1.56 -12.33 3.22
C ILE A 181 -2.62 -11.33 2.74
N ILE A 182 -3.70 -11.14 3.51
CA ILE A 182 -4.78 -10.22 3.11
C ILE A 182 -4.25 -8.79 2.97
N LEU A 183 -3.45 -8.32 3.94
CA LEU A 183 -2.91 -6.97 3.91
C LEU A 183 -1.99 -6.75 2.70
N ALA A 184 -1.04 -7.68 2.48
CA ALA A 184 -0.12 -7.61 1.36
C ALA A 184 -0.87 -7.56 0.02
N LEU A 185 -1.86 -8.44 -0.18
CA LEU A 185 -2.72 -8.44 -1.37
C LEU A 185 -3.53 -7.15 -1.53
N ALA A 186 -4.03 -6.58 -0.43
CA ALA A 186 -4.81 -5.35 -0.45
C ALA A 186 -3.95 -4.13 -0.81
N ASP A 187 -2.71 -4.08 -0.33
CA ASP A 187 -1.76 -2.99 -0.57
C ASP A 187 -1.49 -2.81 -2.08
N ILE A 188 -1.16 -3.90 -2.78
CA ILE A 188 -0.90 -3.91 -4.23
C ILE A 188 -2.10 -4.38 -5.07
N GLY A 189 -3.31 -4.24 -4.53
CA GLY A 189 -4.53 -4.86 -5.07
C GLY A 189 -5.35 -4.00 -6.04
N SER A 190 -5.04 -2.70 -6.16
CA SER A 190 -5.87 -1.72 -6.90
C SER A 190 -6.17 -2.15 -8.34
N LEU A 191 -5.16 -2.57 -9.10
CA LEU A 191 -5.37 -3.05 -10.48
C LEU A 191 -6.36 -4.22 -10.54
N GLY A 192 -6.16 -5.24 -9.70
CA GLY A 192 -6.93 -6.47 -9.78
C GLY A 192 -8.36 -6.31 -9.29
N MET A 193 -8.60 -5.41 -8.33
CA MET A 193 -9.89 -5.23 -7.67
C MET A 193 -10.71 -4.06 -8.22
N GLU A 194 -10.05 -2.97 -8.59
CA GLU A 194 -10.70 -1.69 -8.95
C GLU A 194 -10.50 -1.34 -10.44
N GLY A 195 -9.54 -1.99 -11.11
CA GLY A 195 -9.31 -1.88 -12.55
C GLY A 195 -8.40 -0.72 -12.96
N ILE A 196 -8.33 -0.49 -14.27
CA ILE A 196 -7.31 0.37 -14.91
C ILE A 196 -7.37 1.83 -14.45
N ALA A 197 -8.57 2.38 -14.21
CA ALA A 197 -8.71 3.79 -13.84
C ALA A 197 -8.07 4.09 -12.47
N ALA A 198 -8.36 3.25 -11.47
CA ALA A 198 -7.73 3.34 -10.15
C ALA A 198 -6.22 3.13 -10.27
N TYR A 199 -5.81 2.09 -11.00
CA TYR A 199 -4.40 1.78 -11.24
C TYR A 199 -3.61 2.94 -11.86
N ASN A 200 -4.16 3.60 -12.87
CA ASN A 200 -3.51 4.74 -13.52
C ASN A 200 -3.45 5.96 -12.59
N ARG A 201 -4.52 6.22 -11.82
CA ARG A 201 -4.54 7.28 -10.81
C ARG A 201 -3.44 7.09 -9.77
N GLU A 202 -3.31 5.90 -9.20
CA GLU A 202 -2.23 5.57 -8.27
C GLU A 202 -0.85 5.71 -8.93
N GLY A 203 -0.75 5.32 -10.21
CA GLY A 203 0.37 5.59 -11.09
C GLY A 203 0.86 7.04 -11.06
N SER A 204 -0.07 7.97 -11.24
CA SER A 204 0.17 9.42 -11.24
C SER A 204 0.55 9.97 -9.87
N LEU A 205 -0.15 9.56 -8.82
CA LEU A 205 0.11 10.03 -7.45
C LEU A 205 1.50 9.61 -6.97
N LEU A 206 1.90 8.37 -7.24
CA LEU A 206 3.25 7.89 -6.94
C LEU A 206 4.32 8.67 -7.70
N PHE A 207 4.07 9.02 -8.97
CA PHE A 207 5.01 9.86 -9.72
C PHE A 207 5.22 11.22 -9.05
N LEU A 208 4.14 11.90 -8.65
CA LEU A 208 4.22 13.20 -7.98
C LEU A 208 4.96 13.11 -6.65
N GLU A 209 4.68 12.06 -5.87
CA GLU A 209 5.33 11.85 -4.59
C GLU A 209 6.84 11.59 -4.72
N GLU A 210 7.23 10.80 -5.71
CA GLU A 210 8.63 10.48 -5.99
C GLU A 210 9.37 11.66 -6.61
N ASN A 211 8.68 12.62 -7.23
CA ASN A 211 9.26 13.72 -8.00
C ASN A 211 8.68 15.08 -7.61
N PRO A 212 8.83 15.51 -6.34
CA PRO A 212 8.25 16.77 -5.88
C PRO A 212 8.82 18.00 -6.60
N ASP A 213 10.04 17.89 -7.14
CA ASP A 213 10.69 18.96 -7.91
C ASP A 213 9.96 19.28 -9.23
N VAL A 214 9.18 18.32 -9.75
CA VAL A 214 8.42 18.46 -10.99
C VAL A 214 7.14 19.27 -10.78
N ILE A 215 6.58 19.28 -9.57
CA ILE A 215 5.32 19.96 -9.24
C ILE A 215 5.32 21.45 -9.61
N PRO A 216 6.28 22.29 -9.15
CA PRO A 216 6.27 23.72 -9.51
C PRO A 216 6.44 23.94 -11.02
N ILE A 217 7.14 23.04 -11.71
CA ILE A 217 7.35 23.10 -13.16
C ILE A 217 6.02 22.85 -13.91
N LEU A 218 5.24 21.88 -13.44
CA LEU A 218 3.91 21.58 -14.01
C LEU A 218 2.90 22.71 -13.74
N LEU A 219 2.90 23.27 -12.53
CA LEU A 219 1.99 24.35 -12.14
C LEU A 219 2.18 25.63 -12.92
N ASN A 220 3.43 25.96 -13.27
CA ASN A 220 3.72 27.17 -14.04
C ASN A 220 3.41 27.02 -15.54
N LEU A 221 2.96 25.84 -15.99
CA LEU A 221 2.64 25.50 -17.39
C LEU A 221 3.79 25.73 -18.38
N GLU A 222 5.02 25.89 -17.88
CA GLU A 222 6.23 26.15 -18.67
C GLU A 222 6.68 24.94 -19.49
N ILE A 223 5.98 23.80 -19.45
CA ILE A 223 6.34 22.57 -20.17
C ILE A 223 6.58 22.83 -21.66
N GLY A 224 5.70 23.63 -22.28
CA GLY A 224 5.84 23.99 -23.70
C GLY A 224 7.05 24.89 -24.00
N ALA A 225 7.48 25.69 -23.02
CA ALA A 225 8.66 26.56 -23.13
C ALA A 225 9.97 25.82 -22.77
N LEU A 226 9.91 24.79 -21.91
CA LEU A 226 11.07 24.00 -21.49
C LEU A 226 11.81 23.38 -22.66
N ALA A 227 11.10 22.92 -23.69
CA ALA A 227 11.73 22.32 -24.88
C ALA A 227 12.72 23.28 -25.55
N SER A 228 12.41 24.58 -25.57
CA SER A 228 13.27 25.62 -26.15
C SER A 228 14.22 26.28 -25.15
N GLU A 229 13.82 26.43 -23.88
CA GLU A 229 14.55 27.22 -22.89
C GLU A 229 15.47 26.39 -22.01
N ASN A 230 15.11 25.13 -21.74
CA ASN A 230 15.90 24.22 -20.92
C ASN A 230 15.67 22.75 -21.32
N PHE A 231 16.20 22.39 -22.50
CA PHE A 231 16.03 21.07 -23.10
C PHE A 231 16.49 19.92 -22.19
N ASN A 232 17.54 20.12 -21.39
CA ASN A 232 18.02 19.09 -20.46
C ASN A 232 16.99 18.76 -19.37
N LEU A 233 16.30 19.77 -18.84
CA LEU A 233 15.24 19.58 -17.86
C LEU A 233 14.00 18.95 -18.51
N TYR A 234 13.62 19.42 -19.71
CA TYR A 234 12.56 18.81 -20.51
C TYR A 234 12.80 17.30 -20.69
N GLU A 235 13.99 16.92 -21.17
CA GLU A 235 14.32 15.52 -21.43
C GLU A 235 14.41 14.71 -20.14
N ASN A 236 14.95 15.29 -19.06
CA ASN A 236 14.98 14.64 -17.75
C ASN A 236 13.57 14.29 -17.24
N ILE A 237 12.61 15.22 -17.31
CA ILE A 237 11.22 14.96 -16.87
C ILE A 237 10.57 13.92 -17.79
N ARG A 238 10.77 14.03 -19.11
CA ARG A 238 10.27 13.07 -20.10
C ARG A 238 10.73 11.65 -19.78
N GLN A 239 12.03 11.46 -19.53
CA GLN A 239 12.61 10.17 -19.17
C GLN A 239 12.04 9.61 -17.87
N ARG A 240 11.83 10.45 -16.85
CA ARG A 240 11.23 10.02 -15.58
C ARG A 240 9.78 9.53 -15.77
N LEU A 241 8.97 10.25 -16.54
CA LEU A 241 7.59 9.84 -16.85
C LEU A 241 7.54 8.60 -17.75
N LEU A 242 8.39 8.52 -18.77
CA LEU A 242 8.49 7.35 -19.64
C LEU A 242 8.87 6.10 -18.83
N LYS A 243 9.87 6.22 -17.95
CA LYS A 243 10.26 5.14 -17.03
C LYS A 243 9.07 4.69 -16.17
N ARG A 244 8.27 5.63 -15.66
CA ARG A 244 7.06 5.33 -14.89
C ARG A 244 6.02 4.59 -15.73
N ALA A 245 5.80 5.01 -16.98
CA ALA A 245 4.86 4.38 -17.89
C ALA A 245 5.27 2.92 -18.20
N CYS A 246 6.55 2.69 -18.50
CA CYS A 246 7.10 1.35 -18.70
C CYS A 246 6.97 0.49 -17.43
N PHE A 247 7.29 1.07 -16.27
CA PHE A 247 7.15 0.38 -14.98
C PHE A 247 5.70 -0.05 -14.71
N GLN A 248 4.70 0.79 -15.03
CA GLN A 248 3.29 0.41 -14.85
C GLN A 248 2.92 -0.80 -15.72
N VAL A 249 3.32 -0.82 -16.99
CA VAL A 249 3.05 -1.97 -17.85
C VAL A 249 3.70 -3.24 -17.29
N ASN A 250 4.96 -3.17 -16.88
CA ASN A 250 5.71 -4.30 -16.33
C ASN A 250 5.14 -4.79 -15.01
N PHE A 251 4.77 -3.87 -14.11
CA PHE A 251 4.14 -4.20 -12.84
C PHE A 251 2.79 -4.89 -13.06
N ALA A 252 1.94 -4.40 -13.96
CA ALA A 252 0.67 -5.04 -14.28
C ALA A 252 0.84 -6.49 -14.77
N LYS A 253 1.83 -6.72 -15.66
CA LYS A 253 2.19 -8.08 -16.13
C LYS A 253 2.67 -8.97 -15.00
N SER A 254 3.59 -8.47 -14.18
CA SER A 254 4.15 -9.17 -13.03
C SER A 254 3.05 -9.57 -12.04
N ARG A 255 2.12 -8.65 -11.73
CA ARG A 255 0.96 -8.94 -10.88
C ARG A 255 0.15 -10.13 -11.41
N LEU A 256 -0.20 -10.12 -12.70
CA LEU A 256 -0.95 -11.23 -13.31
C LEU A 256 -0.17 -12.54 -13.25
N HIS A 257 1.13 -12.52 -13.56
CA HIS A 257 1.97 -13.71 -13.57
C HIS A 257 2.07 -14.36 -12.19
N ARG A 258 2.20 -13.54 -11.14
CA ARG A 258 2.48 -14.03 -9.79
C ARG A 258 1.26 -14.38 -8.96
N TYR A 259 0.09 -13.82 -9.30
CA TYR A 259 -1.12 -13.89 -8.48
C TYR A 259 -1.50 -15.29 -7.96
N VAL A 260 -1.40 -16.31 -8.81
CA VAL A 260 -1.72 -17.70 -8.43
C VAL A 260 -0.88 -18.16 -7.23
N ARG A 261 0.40 -17.77 -7.16
CA ARG A 261 1.28 -18.12 -6.05
C ARG A 261 0.95 -17.33 -4.80
N GLU A 262 0.61 -16.06 -4.94
CA GLU A 262 0.30 -15.16 -3.81
C GLU A 262 -0.92 -15.61 -3.00
N ILE A 263 -1.90 -16.24 -3.65
CA ILE A 263 -3.09 -16.77 -2.99
C ILE A 263 -2.98 -18.26 -2.66
N SER A 264 -1.87 -18.92 -2.99
CA SER A 264 -1.76 -20.39 -2.91
C SER A 264 -1.82 -20.96 -1.50
N ALA A 265 -1.49 -20.17 -0.49
CA ALA A 265 -1.57 -20.54 0.92
C ALA A 265 -3.00 -20.42 1.51
N LEU A 266 -3.95 -19.83 0.76
CA LEU A 266 -5.33 -19.66 1.20
C LEU A 266 -6.19 -20.89 0.87
N PRO A 267 -7.32 -21.09 1.57
CA PRO A 267 -8.24 -22.20 1.28
C PRO A 267 -8.71 -22.20 -0.18
N GLY A 268 -8.79 -23.38 -0.81
CA GLY A 268 -9.11 -23.52 -2.24
C GLY A 268 -10.43 -22.87 -2.67
N ASP A 269 -11.48 -22.95 -1.83
CA ASP A 269 -12.75 -22.28 -2.12
C ASP A 269 -12.62 -20.75 -2.07
N ALA A 270 -11.80 -20.23 -1.15
CA ALA A 270 -11.50 -18.81 -1.08
C ALA A 270 -10.69 -18.35 -2.30
N THR A 271 -9.70 -19.12 -2.78
CA THR A 271 -8.90 -18.74 -3.96
C THR A 271 -9.75 -18.64 -5.23
N LEU A 272 -10.76 -19.49 -5.38
CA LEU A 272 -11.72 -19.41 -6.49
C LEU A 272 -12.53 -18.11 -6.46
N ILE A 273 -13.06 -17.73 -5.29
CA ILE A 273 -13.82 -16.49 -5.11
C ILE A 273 -12.91 -15.28 -5.31
N LEU A 274 -11.71 -15.32 -4.74
CA LEU A 274 -10.72 -14.25 -4.90
C LEU A 274 -10.39 -14.01 -6.37
N THR A 275 -10.17 -15.08 -7.13
CA THR A 275 -9.84 -14.96 -8.56
C THR A 275 -11.02 -14.48 -9.40
N ARG A 276 -12.22 -15.01 -9.14
CA ARG A 276 -13.40 -14.74 -9.98
C ARG A 276 -14.05 -13.39 -9.66
N ASP A 277 -14.22 -13.09 -8.38
CA ASP A 277 -15.12 -12.03 -7.90
C ASP A 277 -14.34 -10.83 -7.34
N VAL A 278 -13.24 -11.07 -6.63
CA VAL A 278 -12.48 -10.02 -5.94
C VAL A 278 -11.44 -9.40 -6.87
N PHE A 279 -10.54 -10.19 -7.43
CA PHE A 279 -9.48 -9.77 -8.37
C PHE A 279 -9.91 -9.92 -9.83
N GLN A 280 -11.18 -9.67 -10.12
CA GLN A 280 -11.83 -9.89 -11.43
C GLN A 280 -11.21 -9.12 -12.62
N TYR A 281 -10.42 -8.07 -12.33
CA TYR A 281 -9.70 -7.30 -13.34
C TYR A 281 -8.29 -7.81 -13.60
N LEU A 282 -7.74 -8.69 -12.77
CA LEU A 282 -6.42 -9.28 -12.97
C LEU A 282 -6.48 -10.42 -13.98
N LYS A 283 -6.64 -10.06 -15.26
CA LYS A 283 -6.81 -10.99 -16.38
C LYS A 283 -6.09 -10.50 -17.64
N PRO A 284 -5.76 -11.40 -18.58
CA PRO A 284 -4.99 -11.04 -19.79
C PRO A 284 -5.55 -9.86 -20.58
N SER A 285 -6.88 -9.77 -20.74
CA SER A 285 -7.51 -8.67 -21.48
C SER A 285 -7.28 -7.30 -20.84
N THR A 286 -7.19 -7.23 -19.51
CA THR A 286 -6.89 -5.98 -18.79
C THR A 286 -5.44 -5.58 -19.01
N ILE A 287 -4.52 -6.54 -18.93
CA ILE A 287 -3.09 -6.30 -19.16
C ILE A 287 -2.85 -5.83 -20.61
N GLN A 288 -3.46 -6.50 -21.58
CA GLN A 288 -3.39 -6.09 -22.99
C GLN A 288 -3.90 -4.66 -23.20
N LYS A 289 -4.99 -4.29 -22.50
CA LYS A 289 -5.50 -2.92 -22.56
C LYS A 289 -4.49 -1.93 -21.98
N ILE A 290 -3.90 -2.20 -20.81
CA ILE A 290 -2.84 -1.37 -20.22
C ILE A 290 -1.68 -1.21 -21.20
N GLU A 291 -1.17 -2.30 -21.76
CA GLU A 291 -0.09 -2.28 -22.76
C GLU A 291 -0.44 -1.39 -23.96
N SER A 292 -1.66 -1.50 -24.48
CA SER A 292 -2.08 -0.75 -25.67
C SER A 292 -2.34 0.74 -25.44
N THR A 293 -2.65 1.14 -24.20
CA THR A 293 -3.03 2.52 -23.87
C THR A 293 -1.92 3.31 -23.17
N THR A 294 -0.94 2.64 -22.55
CA THR A 294 0.15 3.30 -21.83
C THR A 294 1.27 3.67 -22.81
N PRO A 295 1.65 4.95 -22.92
CA PRO A 295 2.66 5.40 -23.87
C PRO A 295 4.07 4.99 -23.41
N THR A 296 4.57 3.88 -23.96
CA THR A 296 5.87 3.28 -23.59
C THR A 296 6.95 3.41 -24.68
N ASP A 297 6.61 3.98 -25.84
CA ASP A 297 7.57 4.20 -26.93
C ASP A 297 8.66 5.18 -26.48
N ALA A 298 9.92 4.86 -26.78
CA ALA A 298 11.08 5.65 -26.37
C ALA A 298 11.04 7.11 -26.87
N ASP A 299 10.40 7.34 -28.01
CA ASP A 299 10.23 8.64 -28.66
C ASP A 299 8.96 9.38 -28.23
N THR A 300 8.23 8.89 -27.22
CA THR A 300 7.03 9.56 -26.71
C THR A 300 7.40 10.96 -26.19
N PRO A 301 6.76 12.04 -26.68
CA PRO A 301 7.03 13.39 -26.23
C PRO A 301 6.50 13.64 -24.82
N LEU A 302 7.08 14.62 -24.12
CA LEU A 302 6.73 14.93 -22.73
C LEU A 302 5.25 15.27 -22.55
N GLU A 303 4.68 16.02 -23.49
CA GLU A 303 3.29 16.48 -23.49
C GLU A 303 2.33 15.29 -23.46
N LYS A 304 2.57 14.27 -24.30
CA LYS A 304 1.76 13.05 -24.33
C LYS A 304 1.86 12.25 -23.02
N LEU A 305 3.03 12.24 -22.39
CA LEU A 305 3.22 11.60 -21.08
C LEU A 305 2.46 12.36 -19.99
N VAL A 306 2.57 13.69 -19.96
CA VAL A 306 1.86 14.55 -19.00
C VAL A 306 0.34 14.39 -19.15
N ASP A 307 -0.16 14.35 -20.37
CA ASP A 307 -1.58 14.11 -20.67
C ASP A 307 -2.06 12.73 -20.21
N PHE A 308 -1.24 11.68 -20.41
CA PHE A 308 -1.56 10.34 -19.95
C PHE A 308 -1.65 10.26 -18.42
N PHE A 309 -0.68 10.85 -17.71
CA PHE A 309 -0.65 10.84 -16.25
C PHE A 309 -1.61 11.84 -15.62
N LYS A 310 -2.14 12.81 -16.38
CA LYS A 310 -3.14 13.79 -15.91
C LYS A 310 -2.70 14.51 -14.64
N LEU A 311 -1.40 14.79 -14.50
CA LEU A 311 -0.79 15.26 -13.25
C LEU A 311 -1.45 16.53 -12.70
N ASN A 312 -1.88 17.43 -13.60
CA ASN A 312 -2.57 18.67 -13.24
C ASN A 312 -3.88 18.44 -12.48
N GLU A 313 -4.59 17.34 -12.71
CA GLU A 313 -5.82 17.00 -11.99
C GLU A 313 -5.57 16.74 -10.48
N TYR A 314 -4.35 16.31 -10.14
CA TYR A 314 -3.99 15.91 -8.78
C TYR A 314 -3.24 17.00 -8.00
N ILE A 315 -2.45 17.83 -8.69
CA ILE A 315 -1.70 18.90 -8.03
C ILE A 315 -2.64 19.98 -7.47
N ALA A 316 -3.74 20.31 -8.17
CA ALA A 316 -4.70 21.31 -7.72
C ALA A 316 -5.52 20.90 -6.48
N ASN A 317 -5.48 19.61 -6.11
CA ASN A 317 -6.26 19.01 -5.03
C ASN A 317 -5.36 18.38 -3.93
N GLY A 318 -4.03 18.54 -4.05
CA GLY A 318 -3.03 17.98 -3.14
C GLY A 318 -2.50 18.98 -2.12
#